data_AF-A0A934ZPH7-F1
#
_entry.id   AF-A0A934ZPH7-F1
#
_cell.length_a   1.000
_cell.length_b   1.000
_cell.length_c   1.000
_cell.angle_alpha   90.00
_cell.angle_beta   90.00
_cell.angle_gamma   90.00
#
_symmetry.space_group_name_H-M   'P 1'
#
loop_
_entity.id
_entity.type
_entity.pdbx_description
1 polymer ?
#
loop_
_entity_poly.entity_id
_entity_poly.type
_entity_poly.pdbx_seq_one_letter_code
_entity_poly.pdbx_strand_id
1 'polypeptide(L)'
;MNLARVEHYFARFLSAMELRAEGDEVPLTLGGGRVVTLTPNLYFVGTVNVDESTHGFADKVYDRAQLIEIPLDRALIAAHVGERDYREVILAVWDATRDVAPFAFRALDDIDGYVDESVRLGATWQEALDEQLLQKILPRIKGNDARVETCLKALRARCDAEGMWLTAARVASMLARWEQHGFTSYF
;
A
#
# COMPACT_ATOMS: atom_id res chain seq x y z
N MET A 1 -2.55 -4.38 -13.64
CA MET A 1 -2.51 -5.78 -14.16
C MET A 1 -3.08 -6.82 -13.19
N ASN A 2 -3.36 -6.49 -11.93
CA ASN A 2 -3.72 -7.43 -10.85
C ASN A 2 -5.21 -7.50 -10.49
N LEU A 3 -6.10 -6.79 -11.20
CA LEU A 3 -7.56 -6.89 -11.02
C LEU A 3 -8.11 -8.29 -11.40
N ALA A 4 -7.37 -9.05 -12.20
CA ALA A 4 -7.60 -10.45 -12.53
C ALA A 4 -6.23 -11.14 -12.70
N ARG A 5 -6.18 -12.48 -12.59
CA ARG A 5 -4.92 -13.21 -12.83
C ARG A 5 -4.44 -12.93 -14.25
N VAL A 6 -3.28 -12.29 -14.36
CA VAL A 6 -2.71 -11.83 -15.64
C VAL A 6 -2.56 -12.96 -16.65
N GLU A 7 -2.26 -14.17 -16.17
CA GLU A 7 -2.14 -15.37 -17.00
C GLU A 7 -3.40 -15.67 -17.80
N HIS A 8 -4.60 -15.39 -17.27
CA HIS A 8 -5.84 -15.75 -17.95
C HIS A 8 -6.15 -14.87 -19.17
N TYR A 9 -5.83 -13.58 -19.10
CA TYR A 9 -6.11 -12.65 -20.20
C TYR A 9 -4.88 -12.34 -21.06
N PHE A 10 -3.67 -12.54 -20.52
CA PHE A 10 -2.43 -12.11 -21.15
C PHE A 10 -1.53 -13.25 -21.64
N ALA A 11 -1.88 -14.53 -21.38
CA ALA A 11 -1.05 -15.67 -21.78
C ALA A 11 -0.64 -15.67 -23.26
N ARG A 12 -1.56 -15.32 -24.17
CA ARG A 12 -1.26 -15.29 -25.62
C ARG A 12 -0.18 -14.28 -25.98
N PHE A 13 -0.19 -13.13 -25.31
CA PHE A 13 0.84 -12.10 -25.48
C PHE A 13 2.16 -12.54 -24.86
N LEU A 14 2.14 -13.15 -23.67
CA LEU A 14 3.35 -13.71 -23.05
C LEU A 14 4.04 -14.74 -23.95
N SER A 15 3.28 -15.69 -24.51
CA SER A 15 3.82 -16.69 -25.44
C SER A 15 4.37 -16.07 -26.72
N ALA A 16 3.69 -15.05 -27.27
CA ALA A 16 4.18 -14.38 -28.47
C ALA A 16 5.43 -13.53 -28.23
N MET A 17 5.60 -12.96 -27.03
CA MET A 17 6.82 -12.25 -26.67
C MET A 17 8.03 -13.18 -26.52
N GLU A 18 7.84 -14.42 -26.03
CA GLU A 18 8.90 -15.44 -25.99
C GLU A 18 9.38 -15.78 -27.41
N LEU A 19 8.46 -16.12 -28.31
CA LEU A 19 8.79 -16.45 -29.70
C LEU A 19 9.44 -15.25 -30.43
N ARG A 20 9.02 -14.03 -30.12
CA ARG A 20 9.62 -12.81 -30.71
C ARG A 20 11.06 -12.59 -30.25
N ALA A 21 11.44 -13.02 -29.04
CA ALA A 21 12.81 -12.88 -28.56
C ALA A 21 13.81 -13.69 -29.41
N GLU A 22 13.33 -14.68 -30.17
CA GLU A 22 14.12 -15.49 -31.10
C GLU A 22 14.25 -14.85 -32.50
N GLY A 23 13.62 -13.69 -32.75
CA GLY A 23 13.79 -12.88 -33.96
C GLY A 23 12.63 -12.93 -34.97
N ASP A 24 11.55 -13.64 -34.64
CA ASP A 24 10.43 -13.86 -35.55
C ASP A 24 9.31 -12.79 -35.43
N GLU A 25 8.70 -12.44 -36.57
CA GLU A 25 7.41 -11.74 -36.58
C GLU A 25 6.30 -12.71 -36.15
N VAL A 26 5.75 -12.50 -34.95
CA VAL A 26 4.75 -13.42 -34.38
C VAL A 26 3.33 -12.91 -34.65
N PRO A 27 2.53 -13.57 -35.52
CA PRO A 27 1.14 -13.23 -35.72
C PRO A 27 0.28 -13.73 -34.56
N LEU A 28 -0.53 -12.84 -33.99
CA LEU A 28 -1.38 -13.10 -32.85
C LEU A 28 -2.86 -12.94 -33.24
N THR A 29 -3.62 -14.03 -33.20
CA THR A 29 -5.06 -13.99 -33.48
C THR A 29 -5.84 -13.48 -32.27
N LEU A 30 -6.51 -12.35 -32.39
CA LEU A 30 -7.42 -11.79 -31.40
C LEU A 30 -8.85 -12.32 -31.59
N GLY A 31 -9.74 -11.95 -30.66
CA GLY A 31 -11.17 -12.23 -30.78
C GLY A 31 -11.75 -11.69 -32.09
N GLY A 32 -12.71 -12.41 -32.68
CA GLY A 32 -13.31 -12.04 -33.97
C GLY A 32 -12.43 -12.32 -35.19
N GLY A 33 -11.40 -13.18 -35.07
CA GLY A 33 -10.56 -13.62 -36.19
C GLY A 33 -9.54 -12.60 -36.67
N ARG A 34 -9.39 -11.47 -35.98
CA ARG A 34 -8.39 -10.45 -36.30
C ARG A 34 -7.00 -11.00 -36.02
N VAL A 35 -6.06 -10.79 -36.93
CA VAL A 35 -4.65 -11.16 -36.73
C VAL A 35 -3.83 -9.88 -36.63
N VAL A 36 -2.98 -9.81 -35.61
CA VAL A 36 -2.06 -8.68 -35.39
C VAL A 36 -0.65 -9.23 -35.26
N THR A 37 0.27 -8.73 -36.08
CA THR A 37 1.70 -9.07 -35.96
C THR A 37 2.33 -8.17 -34.89
N LEU A 38 3.05 -8.77 -33.94
CA LEU A 38 3.78 -8.01 -32.93
C LEU A 38 5.11 -7.53 -33.50
N THR A 39 5.28 -6.22 -33.64
CA THR A 39 6.53 -5.64 -34.14
C THR A 39 7.64 -5.64 -33.07
N PRO A 40 8.94 -5.59 -33.45
CA PRO A 40 10.05 -5.60 -32.50
C PRO A 40 10.08 -4.40 -31.54
N ASN A 41 9.53 -3.25 -31.95
CA ASN A 41 9.50 -2.01 -31.14
C ASN A 41 8.31 -1.93 -30.17
N LEU A 42 7.49 -2.98 -30.05
CA LEU A 42 6.35 -3.02 -29.14
C LEU A 42 6.76 -3.52 -27.75
N TYR A 43 6.47 -2.74 -26.72
CA TYR A 43 6.70 -3.10 -25.32
C TYR A 43 5.38 -3.04 -24.54
N PHE A 44 5.23 -3.96 -23.59
CA PHE A 44 4.11 -3.96 -22.66
C PHE A 44 4.63 -3.59 -21.27
N VAL A 45 4.05 -2.55 -20.68
CA VAL A 45 4.33 -2.14 -19.30
C VAL A 45 3.02 -2.21 -18.54
N GLY A 46 3.05 -2.79 -17.35
CA GLY A 46 1.87 -2.82 -16.51
C GLY A 46 2.22 -2.64 -15.05
N THR A 47 1.30 -1.98 -14.34
CA THR A 47 1.43 -1.68 -12.93
C THR A 47 0.63 -2.66 -12.10
N VAL A 48 1.10 -2.89 -10.88
CA VAL A 48 0.53 -3.87 -9.94
C VAL A 48 0.47 -3.20 -8.58
N ASN A 49 -0.71 -3.17 -7.97
CA ASN A 49 -0.83 -2.74 -6.58
C ASN A 49 -0.51 -3.93 -5.69
N VAL A 50 0.51 -3.81 -4.85
CA VAL A 50 0.85 -4.82 -3.83
C VAL A 50 -0.03 -4.56 -2.60
N ASP A 51 -1.36 -4.65 -2.76
CA ASP A 51 -2.30 -4.56 -1.64
C ASP A 51 -2.65 -5.97 -1.14
N GLU A 52 -3.10 -6.06 0.11
CA GLU A 52 -3.48 -7.26 0.89
C GLU A 52 -4.47 -8.26 0.21
N SER A 53 -4.90 -8.01 -1.03
CA SER A 53 -5.80 -8.83 -1.83
C SER A 53 -5.24 -9.33 -3.16
N THR A 54 -3.94 -9.14 -3.44
CA THR A 54 -3.36 -9.68 -4.68
C THR A 54 -3.07 -11.17 -4.59
N HIS A 55 -3.65 -11.92 -5.53
CA HIS A 55 -3.04 -13.16 -5.99
C HIS A 55 -1.63 -12.83 -6.46
N GLY A 56 -0.61 -13.46 -5.87
CA GLY A 56 0.74 -13.40 -6.40
C GLY A 56 0.74 -13.81 -7.88
N PHE A 57 1.66 -13.25 -8.66
CA PHE A 57 1.86 -13.74 -10.03
C PHE A 57 2.31 -15.19 -10.00
N ALA A 58 1.85 -16.02 -10.95
CA ALA A 58 2.48 -17.33 -11.12
C ALA A 58 3.92 -17.16 -11.61
N ASP A 59 4.78 -18.13 -11.26
CA ASP A 59 6.20 -18.17 -11.63
C ASP A 59 6.44 -17.88 -13.13
N LYS A 60 5.55 -18.40 -13.99
CA LYS A 60 5.60 -18.19 -15.44
C LYS A 60 5.51 -16.74 -15.90
N VAL A 61 4.97 -15.85 -15.07
CA VAL A 61 4.92 -14.41 -15.36
C VAL A 61 6.22 -13.74 -14.93
N TYR A 62 6.77 -14.13 -13.77
CA TYR A 62 8.06 -13.65 -13.30
C TYR A 62 9.20 -14.05 -14.25
N ASP A 63 9.15 -15.26 -14.81
CA ASP A 63 10.15 -15.74 -15.78
C ASP A 63 10.21 -14.92 -17.07
N ARG A 64 9.14 -14.17 -17.39
CA ARG A 64 8.94 -13.51 -18.69
C ARG A 64 8.84 -11.99 -18.62
N ALA A 65 8.91 -11.42 -17.42
CA ALA A 65 8.77 -9.99 -17.20
C ALA A 65 9.99 -9.45 -16.44
N GLN A 66 10.37 -8.21 -16.75
CA GLN A 66 11.27 -7.47 -15.88
C GLN A 66 10.44 -6.84 -14.76
N LEU A 67 10.74 -7.21 -13.51
CA LEU A 67 10.07 -6.63 -12.34
C LEU A 67 10.81 -5.38 -11.90
N ILE A 68 10.09 -4.26 -11.84
CA ILE A 68 10.56 -3.02 -11.24
C ILE A 68 9.74 -2.80 -9.98
N GLU A 69 10.36 -3.02 -8.83
CA GLU A 69 9.78 -2.64 -7.55
C GLU A 69 10.01 -1.15 -7.32
N ILE A 70 8.95 -0.43 -6.95
CA ILE A 70 9.03 0.98 -6.59
C ILE A 70 8.88 1.05 -5.07
N PRO A 71 9.98 1.05 -4.31
CA PRO A 71 9.91 1.16 -2.87
C PRO A 71 9.39 2.53 -2.47
N LEU A 72 8.66 2.57 -1.36
CA LEU A 72 8.23 3.80 -0.76
C LEU A 72 9.22 4.19 0.34
N ASP A 73 10.11 5.12 0.01
CA ASP A 73 11.14 5.55 0.95
C ASP A 73 10.61 6.59 1.94
N ARG A 74 11.15 6.57 3.17
CA ARG A 74 10.87 7.57 4.21
C ARG A 74 11.07 9.01 3.71
N ALA A 75 12.08 9.22 2.86
CA ALA A 75 12.39 10.53 2.29
C ALA A 75 11.28 11.04 1.36
N LEU A 76 10.62 10.15 0.61
CA LEU A 76 9.49 10.51 -0.25
C LEU A 76 8.27 10.90 0.60
N ILE A 77 8.01 10.18 1.69
CA ILE A 77 6.97 10.56 2.66
C ILE A 77 7.27 11.93 3.26
N ALA A 78 8.51 12.14 3.71
CA ALA A 78 8.93 13.39 4.32
C ALA A 78 8.89 14.59 3.36
N ALA A 79 9.12 14.36 2.07
CA ALA A 79 9.00 15.37 1.03
C ALA A 79 7.53 15.67 0.70
N HIS A 80 6.69 14.64 0.62
CA HIS A 80 5.26 14.78 0.33
C HIS A 80 4.50 15.51 1.43
N VAL A 81 4.79 15.19 2.70
CA VAL A 81 4.17 15.87 3.85
C VAL A 81 4.57 17.35 3.92
N GLY A 82 5.76 17.71 3.42
CA GLY A 82 6.23 19.10 3.44
C GLY A 82 6.44 19.67 4.85
N GLU A 83 6.19 20.96 5.01
CA GLU A 83 6.41 21.73 6.24
C GLU A 83 5.13 21.84 7.10
N ARG A 84 4.53 20.69 7.42
CA ARG A 84 3.35 20.62 8.30
C ARG A 84 3.76 20.47 9.77
N ASP A 85 2.97 21.04 10.68
CA ASP A 85 3.21 20.95 12.14
C ASP A 85 3.27 19.50 12.65
N TYR A 86 2.51 18.61 12.01
CA TYR A 86 2.45 17.19 12.34
C TYR A 86 3.44 16.29 11.58
N ARG A 87 4.39 16.87 10.83
CA ARG A 87 5.30 16.10 9.98
C ARG A 87 6.02 14.99 10.73
N GLU A 88 6.61 15.31 11.87
CA GLU A 88 7.36 14.34 12.68
C GLU A 88 6.45 13.24 13.24
N VAL A 89 5.18 13.56 13.52
CA VAL A 89 4.20 12.55 13.96
C VAL A 89 3.92 11.57 12.83
N ILE A 90 3.64 12.07 11.62
CA ILE A 90 3.39 11.21 10.45
C ILE A 90 4.59 10.33 10.12
N LEU A 91 5.81 10.88 10.19
CA LEU A 91 7.01 10.09 9.94
C LEU A 91 7.21 9.00 10.99
N ALA A 92 6.98 9.29 12.27
CA ALA A 92 7.02 8.29 13.33
C ALA A 92 5.94 7.20 13.15
N VAL A 93 4.73 7.58 12.75
CA VAL A 93 3.65 6.64 12.42
C VAL A 93 4.06 5.78 11.23
N TRP A 94 4.60 6.36 10.16
CA TRP A 94 5.10 5.60 9.02
C TRP A 94 6.21 4.62 9.42
N ASP A 95 7.18 5.07 10.22
CA ASP A 95 8.28 4.22 10.72
C ASP A 95 7.73 3.02 11.53
N ALA A 96 6.65 3.23 12.29
CA ALA A 96 5.99 2.17 13.06
C ALA A 96 5.18 1.18 12.19
N THR A 97 4.55 1.65 11.10
CA THR A 97 3.61 0.83 10.34
C THR A 97 4.16 0.25 9.03
N ARG A 98 5.27 0.76 8.49
CA ARG A 98 5.77 0.40 7.14
C ARG A 98 5.93 -1.10 6.88
N ASP A 99 6.25 -1.89 7.90
CA ASP A 99 6.50 -3.34 7.78
C ASP A 99 5.24 -4.20 7.97
N VAL A 100 4.13 -3.58 8.36
CA VAL A 100 2.86 -4.27 8.70
C VAL A 100 1.72 -3.76 7.83
N ALA A 101 1.55 -2.44 7.77
CA ALA A 101 0.48 -1.75 7.08
C ALA A 101 1.03 -0.43 6.51
N PRO A 102 1.88 -0.47 5.47
CA PRO A 102 2.39 0.73 4.83
C PRO A 102 1.23 1.56 4.25
N PHE A 103 1.38 2.88 4.31
CA PHE A 103 0.50 3.84 3.66
C PHE A 103 1.31 4.78 2.78
N ALA A 104 0.66 5.32 1.76
CA ALA A 104 1.29 6.10 0.70
C ALA A 104 0.59 7.44 0.49
N PHE A 105 0.99 8.15 -0.56
CA PHE A 105 0.58 9.53 -0.86
C PHE A 105 -0.92 9.78 -0.77
N ARG A 106 -1.77 8.88 -1.29
CA ARG A 106 -3.22 9.04 -1.19
C ARG A 106 -3.74 9.11 0.25
N ALA A 107 -3.18 8.29 1.15
CA ALA A 107 -3.57 8.35 2.55
C ALA A 107 -3.08 9.65 3.20
N LEU A 108 -1.90 10.13 2.81
CA LEU A 108 -1.38 11.42 3.27
C LEU A 108 -2.24 12.58 2.77
N ASP A 109 -2.66 12.58 1.50
CA ASP A 109 -3.54 13.61 0.92
C ASP A 109 -4.90 13.65 1.63
N ASP A 110 -5.47 12.48 1.94
CA ASP A 110 -6.71 12.36 2.71
C ASP A 110 -6.53 12.94 4.13
N ILE A 111 -5.42 12.63 4.80
CA ILE A 111 -5.09 13.15 6.15
C ILE A 111 -4.94 14.67 6.09
N ASP A 112 -4.15 15.16 5.14
CA ASP A 112 -3.83 16.57 4.96
C ASP A 112 -5.09 17.40 4.69
N GLY A 113 -5.94 16.94 3.77
CA GLY A 113 -7.21 17.59 3.46
C GLY A 113 -8.18 17.61 4.65
N TYR A 114 -8.20 16.54 5.45
CA TYR A 114 -9.02 16.49 6.66
C TYR A 114 -8.51 17.44 7.74
N VAL A 115 -7.22 17.43 8.02
CA VAL A 115 -6.62 18.31 9.04
C VAL A 115 -6.82 19.77 8.65
N ASP A 116 -6.59 20.14 7.39
CA ASP A 116 -6.81 21.50 6.90
C ASP A 116 -8.26 21.96 7.07
N GLU A 117 -9.25 21.10 6.79
CA GLU A 117 -10.66 21.44 6.98
C GLU A 117 -11.05 21.52 8.45
N SER A 118 -10.60 20.57 9.28
CA SER A 118 -10.89 20.57 10.72
C SER A 118 -10.30 21.80 11.42
N VAL A 119 -9.08 22.21 11.04
CA VAL A 119 -8.47 23.45 11.54
C VAL A 119 -9.27 24.69 11.11
N ARG A 120 -9.77 24.72 9.87
CA ARG A 120 -10.68 25.80 9.42
C ARG A 120 -11.96 25.87 10.24
N LEU A 121 -12.46 24.74 10.74
CA LEU A 121 -13.65 24.64 11.57
C LEU A 121 -13.38 24.87 13.07
N GLY A 122 -12.12 25.13 13.46
CA GLY A 122 -11.71 25.49 14.81
C GLY A 122 -11.18 24.35 15.67
N ALA A 123 -10.95 23.16 15.11
CA ALA A 123 -10.23 22.09 15.79
C ALA A 123 -8.72 22.35 15.79
N THR A 124 -7.99 21.68 16.70
CA THR A 124 -6.53 21.64 16.63
C THR A 124 -6.06 20.61 15.60
N TRP A 125 -4.84 20.79 15.06
CA TRP A 125 -4.28 19.77 14.17
C TRP A 125 -4.05 18.44 14.90
N GLN A 126 -3.78 18.47 16.21
CA GLN A 126 -3.60 17.27 17.03
C GLN A 126 -4.89 16.45 17.10
N GLU A 127 -6.03 17.08 17.37
CA GLU A 127 -7.34 16.42 17.41
C GLU A 127 -7.69 15.83 16.04
N ALA A 128 -7.54 16.63 14.98
CA ALA A 128 -7.86 16.20 13.63
C ALA A 128 -6.96 15.05 13.15
N LEU A 129 -5.68 15.09 13.51
CA LEU A 129 -4.75 14.02 13.18
C LEU A 129 -5.04 12.75 13.98
N ASP A 130 -5.35 12.84 15.28
CA ASP A 130 -5.75 11.69 16.09
C ASP A 130 -6.96 10.97 15.46
N GLU A 131 -7.96 11.73 15.03
CA GLU A 131 -9.12 11.19 14.30
C GLU A 131 -8.70 10.47 13.01
N GLN A 132 -7.78 11.04 12.23
CA GLN A 132 -7.32 10.40 10.99
C GLN A 132 -6.43 9.17 11.23
N LEU A 133 -5.59 9.16 12.26
CA LEU A 133 -4.83 7.98 12.65
C LEU A 133 -5.79 6.83 13.02
N LEU A 134 -6.84 7.14 13.79
CA LEU A 134 -7.89 6.19 14.15
C LEU A 134 -8.66 5.68 12.92
N GLN A 135 -9.02 6.55 11.97
CA GLN A 135 -9.93 6.23 10.86
C GLN A 135 -9.24 5.66 9.61
N LYS A 136 -8.00 6.08 9.31
CA LYS A 136 -7.31 5.75 8.04
C LYS A 136 -6.13 4.81 8.20
N ILE A 137 -5.42 4.89 9.34
CA ILE A 137 -4.20 4.13 9.58
C ILE A 137 -4.49 2.87 10.38
N LEU A 138 -5.06 3.03 11.58
CA LEU A 138 -5.27 1.93 12.51
C LEU A 138 -6.14 0.78 11.95
N PRO A 139 -7.17 1.00 11.11
CA PRO A 139 -7.96 -0.09 10.52
C PRO A 139 -7.19 -1.02 9.59
N ARG A 140 -6.03 -0.57 9.10
CA ARG A 140 -5.14 -1.36 8.24
C ARG A 140 -4.28 -2.35 9.04
N ILE A 141 -4.16 -2.15 10.35
CA ILE A 141 -3.34 -3.00 11.22
C ILE A 141 -4.20 -4.15 11.75
N LYS A 142 -3.87 -5.37 11.33
CA LYS A 142 -4.56 -6.59 11.74
C LYS A 142 -3.66 -7.81 11.53
N GLY A 143 -4.07 -8.94 12.10
CA GLY A 143 -3.40 -10.21 11.88
C GLY A 143 -2.79 -10.79 13.15
N ASN A 144 -1.98 -11.82 12.94
CA ASN A 144 -1.27 -12.61 13.95
C ASN A 144 0.26 -12.60 13.75
N ASP A 145 0.79 -11.65 12.97
CA ASP A 145 2.24 -11.46 12.78
C ASP A 145 2.84 -10.71 13.97
N ALA A 146 3.92 -11.22 14.57
CA ALA A 146 4.56 -10.62 15.75
C ALA A 146 4.96 -9.15 15.54
N ARG A 147 5.19 -8.71 14.29
CA ARG A 147 5.45 -7.31 13.95
C ARG A 147 4.27 -6.39 14.26
N VAL A 148 3.04 -6.92 14.25
CA VAL A 148 1.82 -6.18 14.62
C VAL A 148 1.91 -5.67 16.06
N GLU A 149 2.39 -6.50 16.98
CA GLU A 149 2.56 -6.10 18.38
C GLU A 149 3.57 -4.96 18.53
N THR A 150 4.73 -5.09 17.87
CA THR A 150 5.77 -4.06 17.86
C THR A 150 5.26 -2.74 17.28
N CYS A 151 4.53 -2.82 16.16
CA CYS A 151 3.88 -1.68 15.52
C CYS A 151 2.89 -0.99 16.47
N LEU A 152 1.99 -1.75 17.10
CA LEU A 152 1.00 -1.20 18.03
C LEU A 152 1.66 -0.57 19.27
N LYS A 153 2.73 -1.17 19.81
CA LYS A 153 3.49 -0.59 20.93
C LYS A 153 4.17 0.73 20.54
N ALA A 154 4.76 0.81 19.36
CA ALA A 154 5.37 2.03 18.85
C ALA A 154 4.33 3.13 18.62
N LEU A 155 3.18 2.80 18.02
CA LEU A 155 2.06 3.72 17.84
C LEU A 155 1.52 4.21 19.19
N ARG A 156 1.37 3.30 20.17
CA ARG A 156 0.90 3.67 21.51
C ARG A 156 1.79 4.71 22.15
N ALA A 157 3.11 4.47 22.17
CA ALA A 157 4.08 5.40 22.72
C ALA A 157 4.04 6.76 22.02
N ARG A 158 3.86 6.79 20.69
CA ARG A 158 3.74 8.04 19.96
C ARG A 158 2.45 8.78 20.29
N CYS A 159 1.33 8.08 20.36
CA CYS A 159 0.04 8.69 20.67
C CYS A 159 0.02 9.28 22.09
N ASP A 160 0.59 8.57 23.07
CA ASP A 160 0.68 9.06 24.44
C ASP A 160 1.55 10.33 24.55
N ALA A 161 2.63 10.43 23.75
CA ALA A 161 3.51 11.60 23.72
C ALA A 161 2.86 12.85 23.10
N GLU A 162 1.95 12.66 22.14
CA GLU A 162 1.29 13.75 21.39
C GLU A 162 -0.13 14.06 21.92
N GLY A 163 -0.61 13.35 22.94
CA GLY A 163 -1.95 13.53 23.49
C GLY A 163 -3.08 12.99 22.59
N MET A 164 -2.79 12.01 21.73
CA MET A 164 -3.73 11.40 20.78
C MET A 164 -4.53 10.26 21.45
N TRP A 165 -5.47 10.65 22.29
CA TRP A 165 -6.19 9.76 23.19
C TRP A 165 -7.14 8.79 22.48
N LEU A 166 -7.73 9.17 21.34
CA LEU A 166 -8.65 8.31 20.59
C LEU A 166 -7.91 7.10 20.01
N THR A 167 -6.81 7.36 19.30
CA THR A 167 -5.96 6.33 18.71
C THR A 167 -5.30 5.51 19.81
N ALA A 168 -4.77 6.14 20.87
CA ALA A 168 -4.15 5.44 21.99
C ALA A 168 -5.11 4.42 22.64
N ALA A 169 -6.35 4.81 22.91
CA ALA A 169 -7.36 3.93 23.51
C ALA A 169 -7.69 2.73 22.62
N ARG A 170 -7.82 2.95 21.30
CA ARG A 170 -8.07 1.86 20.34
C ARG A 170 -6.86 0.92 20.22
N VAL A 171 -5.65 1.46 20.17
CA VAL A 171 -4.41 0.66 20.16
C VAL A 171 -4.30 -0.22 21.40
N ALA A 172 -4.63 0.29 22.60
CA ALA A 172 -4.63 -0.53 23.81
C ALA A 172 -5.64 -1.68 23.73
N SER A 173 -6.83 -1.42 23.18
CA SER A 173 -7.85 -2.47 22.97
C SER A 173 -7.36 -3.55 22.00
N MET A 174 -6.58 -3.16 20.98
CA MET A 174 -5.98 -4.07 20.02
C MET A 174 -4.83 -4.88 20.63
N LEU A 175 -3.98 -4.26 21.45
CA LEU A 175 -2.90 -4.95 22.18
C LEU A 175 -3.44 -5.97 23.18
N ALA A 176 -4.47 -5.62 23.95
CA ALA A 176 -5.09 -6.56 24.89
C ALA A 176 -5.63 -7.82 24.18
N ARG A 177 -6.25 -7.65 23.01
CA ARG A 177 -6.71 -8.77 22.17
C ARG A 177 -5.55 -9.62 21.65
N TRP A 178 -4.48 -8.97 21.21
CA TRP A 178 -3.27 -9.66 20.79
C TRP A 178 -2.69 -10.52 21.91
N GLU A 179 -2.55 -9.97 23.11
CA GLU A 179 -2.01 -10.69 24.28
C GLU A 179 -2.89 -11.88 24.67
N GLN A 180 -4.21 -11.76 24.52
CA GLN A 180 -5.15 -12.82 24.86
C GLN A 180 -5.23 -13.93 23.81
N HIS A 181 -5.11 -13.60 22.52
CA HIS A 181 -5.47 -14.52 21.42
C HIS A 181 -4.38 -14.72 20.36
N GLY A 182 -3.27 -13.97 20.42
CA GLY A 182 -2.24 -13.96 19.38
C GLY A 182 -2.73 -13.37 18.04
N PHE A 183 -3.86 -12.66 18.04
CA PHE A 183 -4.46 -12.04 16.87
C PHE A 183 -5.12 -10.72 17.27
N THR A 184 -5.07 -9.73 16.38
CA THR A 184 -5.80 -8.48 16.57
C THR A 184 -6.40 -7.94 15.29
N SER A 185 -7.42 -7.11 15.47
CA SER A 185 -8.14 -6.40 14.41
C SER A 185 -8.70 -5.11 14.96
N TYR A 186 -9.04 -4.19 14.06
CA TYR A 186 -9.64 -2.91 14.44
C TYR A 186 -11.05 -3.05 15.04
N PHE A 187 -11.88 -3.89 14.41
CA PHE A 187 -13.22 -4.24 14.87
C PHE A 187 -13.12 -5.24 16.01
#